data_AF-A0A6A6ZQD2-F1
#
_entry.id   AF-A0A6A6ZQD2-F1
#
_cell.length_a   1.000
_cell.length_b   1.000
_cell.length_c   1.000
_cell.angle_alpha   90.00
_cell.angle_beta   90.00
_cell.angle_gamma   90.00
#
_symmetry.space_group_name_H-M   'P 1'
#
loop_
_entity.id
_entity.type
_entity.pdbx_description
1 polymer ?
#
loop_
_entity_poly.entity_id
_entity_poly.type
_entity_poly.pdbx_seq_one_letter_code
_entity_poly.pdbx_strand_id
1 'polypeptide(L)'
;MANKMTLNPAATEPITGERKEYFEKLRNNHVPRYLFRAWTSDSGGGPNANINNSIAIVPHAFMPESGNNVSSSFYNTLESELCRMASMHYGGGHSLSAFSSWAVSLALVLCYAKELSLKRERTHVAVMDTHELGPDVLVWHVPHLINAGNHECLAFGRIRGRAYQAVSFETWVTTVC
;
A
#
# COMPACT_ATOMS: atom_id res chain seq x y z
N MET A 1 12.53 -9.81 25.74
CA MET A 1 11.62 -9.36 24.68
C MET A 1 12.17 -8.05 24.15
N ALA A 2 12.57 -7.96 22.88
CA ALA A 2 12.96 -6.67 22.31
C ALA A 2 11.71 -5.76 22.29
N ASN A 3 11.85 -4.50 22.74
CA ASN A 3 10.75 -3.55 22.65
C ASN A 3 10.32 -3.43 21.19
N LYS A 4 9.05 -3.71 20.89
CA LYS A 4 8.48 -3.53 19.57
C LYS A 4 8.54 -2.05 19.23
N MET A 5 9.40 -1.68 18.29
CA MET A 5 9.51 -0.30 17.79
C MET A 5 8.50 -0.12 16.65
N THR A 6 7.78 0.99 16.66
CA THR A 6 6.89 1.46 15.58
C THR A 6 7.39 2.82 15.08
N LEU A 7 6.75 3.33 14.03
CA LEU A 7 7.02 4.68 13.54
C LEU A 7 6.77 5.71 14.66
N ASN A 8 7.67 6.67 14.80
CA ASN A 8 7.59 7.73 15.79
C ASN A 8 6.85 8.96 15.23
N PRO A 9 5.64 9.29 15.72
CA PRO A 9 4.87 10.44 15.22
C PRO A 9 5.52 11.81 15.54
N ALA A 10 6.45 11.87 16.50
CA ALA A 10 7.15 13.10 16.90
C ALA A 10 8.54 13.26 16.28
N ALA A 11 8.99 12.32 15.45
CA ALA A 11 10.33 12.36 14.86
C ALA A 11 10.45 13.47 13.81
N THR A 12 11.50 14.28 13.93
CA THR A 12 11.83 15.36 13.00
C THR A 12 12.89 14.96 11.97
N GLU A 13 13.36 13.72 12.00
CA GLU A 13 14.42 13.18 11.15
C GLU A 13 13.96 11.90 10.43
N PRO A 14 14.60 11.53 9.31
CA PRO A 14 14.39 10.23 8.67
C PRO A 14 14.92 9.05 9.49
N ILE A 15 14.46 7.85 9.14
CA ILE A 15 14.87 6.60 9.79
C ILE A 15 16.29 6.21 9.36
N THR A 16 17.22 6.11 10.32
CA THR A 16 18.63 5.73 10.09
C THR A 16 19.12 4.70 11.11
N GLY A 17 20.34 4.16 10.89
CA GLY A 17 21.03 3.26 11.84
C GLY A 17 20.22 2.02 12.23
N GLU A 18 20.26 1.66 13.52
CA GLU A 18 19.57 0.48 14.07
C GLU A 18 18.05 0.47 13.79
N ARG A 19 17.40 1.65 13.74
CA ARG A 19 15.97 1.73 13.39
C ARG A 19 15.73 1.26 11.97
N LYS A 20 16.59 1.64 11.03
CA LYS A 20 16.51 1.20 9.63
C LYS A 20 16.66 -0.32 9.54
N GLU A 21 17.67 -0.87 10.18
CA GLU A 21 17.93 -2.32 10.21
C GLU A 21 16.75 -3.10 10.80
N TYR A 22 16.13 -2.57 11.85
CA TYR A 22 14.93 -3.15 12.44
C TYR A 22 13.76 -3.20 11.45
N PHE A 23 13.47 -2.10 10.75
CA PHE A 23 12.40 -2.09 9.73
C PHE A 23 12.72 -2.99 8.53
N GLU A 24 13.99 -3.08 8.10
CA GLU A 24 14.43 -4.03 7.07
C GLU A 24 14.17 -5.49 7.49
N LYS A 25 14.52 -5.83 8.73
CA LYS A 25 14.25 -7.17 9.28
C LYS A 25 12.76 -7.47 9.29
N LEU A 26 11.91 -6.50 9.60
CA LEU A 26 10.46 -6.71 9.61
C LEU A 26 9.90 -6.98 8.22
N ARG A 27 10.25 -6.16 7.21
CA ARG A 27 9.76 -6.36 5.83
C ARG A 27 10.24 -7.67 5.21
N ASN A 28 11.44 -8.13 5.55
CA ASN A 28 12.01 -9.36 4.98
C ASN A 28 11.46 -10.65 5.62
N ASN A 29 10.89 -10.57 6.83
CA ASN A 29 10.47 -11.77 7.58
C ASN A 29 8.98 -11.85 7.89
N HIS A 30 8.20 -10.79 7.66
CA HIS A 30 6.80 -10.72 8.09
C HIS A 30 5.83 -10.26 6.99
N VAL A 31 6.30 -10.15 5.75
CA VAL A 31 5.44 -9.81 4.61
C VAL A 31 5.20 -11.08 3.80
N PRO A 32 3.93 -11.51 3.62
CA PRO A 32 3.60 -12.63 2.75
C PRO A 32 4.08 -12.40 1.31
N ARG A 33 4.40 -13.50 0.62
CA ARG A 33 4.77 -13.44 -0.81
C ARG A 33 3.68 -12.80 -1.65
N TYR A 34 2.42 -13.18 -1.43
CA TYR A 34 1.29 -12.66 -2.19
C TYR A 34 0.45 -11.71 -1.33
N LEU A 35 0.20 -10.53 -1.87
CA LEU A 35 -0.69 -9.53 -1.30
C LEU A 35 -1.79 -9.18 -2.31
N PHE A 36 -2.95 -8.78 -1.80
CA PHE A 36 -4.16 -8.60 -2.60
C PHE A 36 -4.73 -7.21 -2.39
N ARG A 37 -5.41 -6.66 -3.40
CA ARG A 37 -6.07 -5.35 -3.29
C ARG A 37 -7.32 -5.32 -4.15
N ALA A 38 -8.41 -4.76 -3.62
CA ALA A 38 -9.52 -4.31 -4.44
C ALA A 38 -9.37 -2.80 -4.63
N TRP A 39 -9.64 -2.32 -5.84
CA TRP A 39 -9.60 -0.90 -6.14
C TRP A 39 -10.59 -0.55 -7.24
N THR A 40 -11.01 0.72 -7.22
CA THR A 40 -11.81 1.38 -8.24
C THR A 40 -11.03 2.56 -8.80
N SER A 41 -11.55 3.20 -9.85
CA SER A 41 -10.93 4.40 -10.43
C SER A 41 -10.77 5.55 -9.45
N ASP A 42 -11.38 5.48 -8.26
CA ASP A 42 -11.28 6.52 -7.23
C ASP A 42 -10.27 6.18 -6.12
N SER A 43 -9.84 4.92 -6.02
CA SER A 43 -8.97 4.40 -4.94
C SER A 43 -7.50 4.88 -4.98
N GLY A 44 -7.20 5.89 -5.77
CA GLY A 44 -5.85 6.38 -6.03
C GLY A 44 -5.78 7.86 -6.38
N GLY A 45 -6.76 8.69 -5.97
CA GLY A 45 -6.56 10.15 -5.94
C GLY A 45 -7.71 10.99 -6.44
N GLY A 46 -8.85 10.36 -6.74
CA GLY A 46 -10.03 11.03 -7.29
C GLY A 46 -10.07 11.04 -8.82
N PRO A 47 -11.15 11.59 -9.40
CA PRO A 47 -11.58 11.30 -10.77
C PRO A 47 -10.65 11.77 -11.90
N ASN A 48 -9.70 12.68 -11.64
CA ASN A 48 -8.87 13.29 -12.69
C ASN A 48 -7.36 12.99 -12.60
N ALA A 49 -6.90 12.19 -11.63
CA ALA A 49 -5.46 12.04 -11.35
C ALA A 49 -4.96 10.58 -11.34
N ASN A 50 -5.84 9.60 -11.55
CA ASN A 50 -5.56 8.24 -11.12
C ASN A 50 -4.87 7.36 -12.20
N ILE A 51 -3.75 6.71 -11.85
CA ILE A 51 -3.00 5.80 -12.75
C ILE A 51 -3.09 4.34 -12.27
N ASN A 52 -3.96 4.02 -11.30
CA ASN A 52 -4.26 2.63 -10.99
C ASN A 52 -4.92 1.97 -12.21
N ASN A 53 -4.26 0.96 -12.76
CA ASN A 53 -4.74 0.23 -13.92
C ASN A 53 -4.30 -1.23 -13.82
N SER A 54 -4.56 -2.02 -14.86
CA SER A 54 -4.24 -3.45 -14.87
C SER A 54 -2.75 -3.78 -14.87
N ILE A 55 -1.86 -2.80 -15.09
CA ILE A 55 -0.41 -2.98 -15.16
C ILE A 55 0.40 -2.18 -14.14
N ALA A 56 -0.22 -1.22 -13.43
CA ALA A 56 0.45 -0.41 -12.42
C ALA A 56 -0.47 0.10 -11.31
N ILE A 57 0.13 0.33 -10.13
CA ILE A 57 -0.42 1.13 -9.02
C ILE A 57 0.53 2.30 -8.77
N VAL A 58 -0.03 3.52 -8.77
CA VAL A 58 0.74 4.75 -8.56
C VAL A 58 0.13 5.51 -7.39
N PRO A 59 0.80 5.52 -6.22
CA PRO A 59 0.36 6.32 -5.08
C PRO A 59 0.33 7.82 -5.40
N HIS A 60 -0.55 8.57 -4.71
CA HIS A 60 -0.84 9.97 -5.05
C HIS A 60 0.40 10.86 -4.94
N ALA A 61 1.31 10.54 -4.00
CA ALA A 61 2.53 11.32 -3.80
C ALA A 61 3.45 11.34 -5.02
N PHE A 62 3.31 10.36 -5.92
CA PHE A 62 4.13 10.25 -7.12
C PHE A 62 3.48 10.84 -8.37
N MET A 63 2.34 11.52 -8.25
CA MET A 63 1.66 12.09 -9.42
C MET A 63 2.29 13.43 -9.82
N PRO A 64 2.45 13.73 -11.12
CA PRO A 64 3.06 14.98 -11.58
C PRO A 64 2.36 16.24 -11.05
N GLU A 65 1.03 16.19 -10.93
CA GLU A 65 0.18 17.31 -10.53
C GLU A 65 0.08 17.49 -9.02
N SER A 66 0.68 16.59 -8.24
CA SER A 66 0.56 16.59 -6.79
C SER A 66 1.37 17.67 -6.08
N GLY A 67 2.19 18.44 -6.84
CA GLY A 67 3.01 19.55 -6.31
C GLY A 67 4.02 19.14 -5.24
N ASN A 68 4.35 17.84 -5.15
CA ASN A 68 4.84 17.25 -3.92
C ASN A 68 6.34 17.37 -3.64
N ASN A 69 6.64 17.58 -2.35
CA ASN A 69 7.95 17.45 -1.71
C ASN A 69 8.16 16.10 -1.00
N VAL A 70 7.23 15.15 -1.17
CA VAL A 70 7.36 13.81 -0.55
C VAL A 70 8.52 13.08 -1.22
N SER A 71 9.48 12.63 -0.41
CA SER A 71 10.65 11.91 -0.92
C SER A 71 10.24 10.67 -1.70
N SER A 72 10.94 10.38 -2.79
CA SER A 72 10.75 9.13 -3.53
C SER A 72 11.28 7.90 -2.78
N SER A 73 11.93 8.09 -1.63
CA SER A 73 12.52 7.03 -0.80
C SER A 73 11.92 7.05 0.60
N PHE A 74 11.50 5.87 1.07
CA PHE A 74 10.99 5.67 2.43
C PHE A 74 11.99 6.15 3.48
N TYR A 75 13.27 5.74 3.39
CA TYR A 75 14.29 6.07 4.39
C TYR A 75 14.80 7.52 4.32
N ASN A 76 14.42 8.27 3.28
CA ASN A 76 14.69 9.70 3.19
C ASN A 76 13.45 10.54 3.57
N THR A 77 12.32 9.89 3.89
CA THR A 77 11.10 10.55 4.37
C THR A 77 11.17 10.69 5.89
N LEU A 78 10.71 11.83 6.42
CA LEU A 78 10.59 12.03 7.86
C LEU A 78 9.75 10.91 8.48
N GLU A 79 10.20 10.38 9.61
CA GLU A 79 9.50 9.26 10.24
C GLU A 79 8.09 9.64 10.74
N SER A 80 7.89 10.87 11.19
CA SER A 80 6.57 11.42 11.53
C SER A 80 5.63 11.46 10.32
N GLU A 81 6.14 11.80 9.15
CA GLU A 81 5.35 11.84 7.91
C GLU A 81 4.98 10.43 7.45
N LEU A 82 5.90 9.46 7.55
CA LEU A 82 5.59 8.04 7.34
C LEU A 82 4.50 7.57 8.32
N CYS A 83 4.59 7.94 9.60
CA CYS A 83 3.60 7.59 10.61
C CYS A 83 2.24 8.19 10.27
N ARG A 84 2.20 9.47 9.90
CA ARG A 84 0.99 10.18 9.49
C ARG A 84 0.32 9.50 8.31
N MET A 85 1.09 9.21 7.25
CA MET A 85 0.58 8.51 6.06
C MET A 85 0.04 7.13 6.40
N ALA A 86 0.76 6.33 7.20
CA ALA A 86 0.33 5.00 7.59
C ALA A 86 -0.96 5.02 8.43
N SER A 87 -1.05 5.93 9.40
CA SER A 87 -2.25 6.10 10.23
C SER A 87 -3.46 6.55 9.41
N MET A 88 -3.27 7.46 8.43
CA MET A 88 -4.35 7.90 7.55
C MET A 88 -4.88 6.76 6.67
N HIS A 89 -4.00 5.94 6.10
CA HIS A 89 -4.40 4.75 5.34
C HIS A 89 -5.25 3.79 6.19
N TYR A 90 -4.76 3.44 7.37
CA TYR A 90 -5.46 2.52 8.27
C TYR A 90 -6.81 3.06 8.76
N GLY A 91 -6.90 4.39 8.99
CA GLY A 91 -8.13 5.06 9.38
C GLY A 91 -9.13 5.30 8.24
N GLY A 92 -8.81 4.94 7.00
CA GLY A 92 -9.64 5.22 5.82
C GLY A 92 -9.65 6.69 5.39
N GLY A 93 -8.71 7.49 5.89
CA GLY A 93 -8.61 8.90 5.54
C GLY A 93 -7.95 9.12 4.18
N HIS A 94 -8.34 10.19 3.49
CA HIS A 94 -7.68 10.62 2.25
C HIS A 94 -6.47 11.50 2.56
N SER A 95 -5.29 11.09 2.10
CA SER A 95 -4.09 11.95 2.17
C SER A 95 -3.21 11.75 0.94
N LEU A 96 -2.43 12.77 0.58
CA LEU A 96 -1.31 12.61 -0.33
C LEU A 96 -0.33 11.66 0.35
N SER A 97 -0.18 10.46 -0.23
CA SER A 97 0.64 9.40 0.32
C SER A 97 1.45 8.70 -0.75
N ALA A 98 2.67 8.29 -0.36
CA ALA A 98 3.52 7.39 -1.12
C ALA A 98 3.18 5.92 -0.86
N PHE A 99 2.20 5.63 0.01
CA PHE A 99 1.73 4.27 0.27
C PHE A 99 0.53 3.89 -0.60
N SER A 100 0.40 2.58 -0.82
CA SER A 100 -0.82 1.91 -1.27
C SER A 100 -1.16 0.80 -0.28
N SER A 101 -2.45 0.68 0.06
CA SER A 101 -2.98 -0.39 0.92
C SER A 101 -3.14 -1.72 0.19
N TRP A 102 -2.74 -2.78 0.85
CA TRP A 102 -2.82 -4.17 0.40
C TRP A 102 -3.24 -5.06 1.56
N ALA A 103 -4.01 -6.10 1.28
CA ALA A 103 -4.44 -7.07 2.27
C ALA A 103 -3.67 -8.38 2.14
N VAL A 104 -3.49 -9.06 3.27
CA VAL A 104 -2.91 -10.42 3.33
C VAL A 104 -3.92 -11.52 2.96
N SER A 105 -5.21 -11.19 2.85
CA SER A 105 -6.30 -12.15 2.64
C SER A 105 -7.05 -11.86 1.35
N LEU A 106 -7.01 -12.79 0.41
CA LEU A 106 -7.82 -12.73 -0.82
C LEU A 106 -9.32 -12.70 -0.49
N ALA A 107 -9.77 -13.50 0.49
CA ALA A 107 -11.19 -13.55 0.88
C ALA A 107 -11.70 -12.18 1.35
N LEU A 108 -10.91 -11.45 2.15
CA LEU A 108 -11.24 -10.10 2.59
C LEU A 108 -11.35 -9.14 1.39
N VAL A 109 -10.41 -9.24 0.44
CA VAL A 109 -10.41 -8.42 -0.78
C VAL A 109 -11.61 -8.72 -1.67
N LEU A 110 -12.03 -9.97 -1.80
CA LEU A 110 -13.20 -10.35 -2.60
C LEU A 110 -14.50 -9.85 -1.96
N CYS A 111 -14.62 -9.95 -0.62
CA CYS A 111 -15.75 -9.35 0.10
C CYS A 111 -15.81 -7.83 -0.12
N TYR A 112 -14.67 -7.15 -0.03
CA TYR A 112 -14.61 -5.72 -0.27
C TYR A 112 -14.87 -5.34 -1.74
N ALA A 113 -14.36 -6.12 -2.70
CA ALA A 113 -14.64 -5.92 -4.12
C ALA A 113 -16.14 -6.07 -4.43
N LYS A 114 -16.82 -7.03 -3.80
CA LYS A 114 -18.27 -7.17 -3.89
C LYS A 114 -19.00 -5.93 -3.38
N GLU A 115 -18.63 -5.42 -2.20
CA GLU A 115 -19.18 -4.17 -1.64
C GLU A 115 -19.00 -2.98 -2.60
N LEU A 116 -17.82 -2.83 -3.21
CA LEU A 116 -17.55 -1.77 -4.20
C LEU A 116 -18.37 -1.94 -5.48
N SER A 117 -18.49 -3.17 -5.99
CA SER A 117 -19.27 -3.47 -7.20
C SER A 117 -20.76 -3.15 -7.04
N LEU A 118 -21.33 -3.35 -5.83
CA LEU A 118 -22.72 -3.00 -5.53
C LEU A 118 -22.99 -1.49 -5.62
N LYS A 119 -21.95 -0.67 -5.45
CA LYS A 119 -21.99 0.79 -5.65
C LYS A 119 -21.85 1.21 -7.12
N ARG A 120 -21.84 0.24 -8.05
CA ARG A 120 -21.66 0.43 -9.50
C ARG A 120 -20.32 1.03 -9.88
N GLU A 121 -19.30 0.85 -9.05
CA GLU A 121 -17.94 1.25 -9.36
C GLU A 121 -17.25 0.15 -10.18
N ARG A 122 -16.51 0.54 -11.23
CA ARG A 122 -15.68 -0.40 -12.02
C ARG A 122 -14.56 -0.93 -11.13
N THR A 123 -14.77 -2.14 -10.61
CA THR A 123 -13.93 -2.71 -9.55
C THR A 123 -12.94 -3.70 -10.12
N HIS A 124 -11.71 -3.63 -9.62
CA HIS A 124 -10.63 -4.53 -9.99
C HIS A 124 -10.09 -5.24 -8.75
N VAL A 125 -9.66 -6.48 -8.94
CA VAL A 125 -8.90 -7.24 -7.95
C VAL A 125 -7.49 -7.39 -8.47
N ALA A 126 -6.53 -7.00 -7.66
CA ALA A 126 -5.11 -7.09 -7.95
C ALA A 126 -4.39 -8.06 -7.01
N VAL A 127 -3.34 -8.67 -7.54
CA VAL A 127 -2.35 -9.44 -6.79
C VAL A 127 -0.97 -8.82 -6.99
N MET A 128 -0.18 -8.83 -5.92
CA MET A 128 1.22 -8.44 -5.92
C MET A 128 2.08 -9.59 -5.42
N ASP A 129 3.11 -9.98 -6.19
CA ASP A 129 4.19 -10.87 -5.75
C ASP A 129 5.33 -10.03 -5.18
N THR A 130 5.51 -10.07 -3.86
CA THR A 130 6.49 -9.25 -3.14
C THR A 130 7.93 -9.66 -3.42
N HIS A 131 8.17 -10.84 -4.00
CA HIS A 131 9.51 -11.31 -4.37
C HIS A 131 9.99 -10.78 -5.72
N GLU A 132 9.07 -10.34 -6.60
CA GLU A 132 9.40 -9.79 -7.92
C GLU A 132 9.38 -8.24 -7.93
N LEU A 133 9.23 -7.61 -6.76
CA LEU A 133 9.19 -6.15 -6.63
C LEU A 133 10.51 -5.51 -7.05
N GLY A 134 10.41 -4.36 -7.72
CA GLY A 134 11.57 -3.51 -7.98
C GLY A 134 12.19 -2.97 -6.68
N PRO A 135 13.47 -2.57 -6.70
CA PRO A 135 14.20 -2.14 -5.50
C PRO A 135 13.60 -0.89 -4.82
N ASP A 136 12.82 -0.11 -5.56
CA ASP A 136 12.20 1.13 -5.08
C ASP A 136 10.84 0.89 -4.38
N VAL A 137 10.33 -0.35 -4.36
CA VAL A 137 9.07 -0.69 -3.70
C VAL A 137 9.34 -1.44 -2.41
N LEU A 138 8.91 -0.85 -1.30
CA LEU A 138 9.11 -1.41 0.03
C LEU A 138 7.77 -1.66 0.70
N VAL A 139 7.61 -2.81 1.33
CA VAL A 139 6.33 -3.25 1.90
C VAL A 139 6.49 -3.59 3.36
N TRP A 140 5.57 -3.14 4.20
CA TRP A 140 5.49 -3.53 5.60
C TRP A 140 4.06 -3.85 6.00
N HIS A 141 3.94 -4.77 6.94
CA HIS A 141 2.69 -5.05 7.61
C HIS A 141 2.34 -3.93 8.60
N VAL A 142 1.09 -3.45 8.60
CA VAL A 142 0.67 -2.25 9.34
C VAL A 142 0.93 -2.31 10.87
N PRO A 143 0.69 -3.44 11.56
CA PRO A 143 1.03 -3.58 12.98
C PRO A 143 2.48 -3.30 13.33
N HIS A 144 3.40 -3.40 12.37
CA HIS A 144 4.81 -3.04 12.54
C HIS A 144 5.08 -1.55 12.38
N LEU A 145 4.25 -0.85 11.61
CA LEU A 145 4.40 0.58 11.37
C LEU A 145 3.73 1.41 12.46
N ILE A 146 2.49 1.07 12.86
CA ILE A 146 1.66 1.92 13.73
C ILE A 146 0.93 1.16 14.84
N ASN A 147 1.29 -0.10 15.09
CA ASN A 147 0.68 -0.93 16.13
C ASN A 147 -0.86 -1.09 16.02
N ALA A 148 -1.38 -1.21 14.80
CA ALA A 148 -2.80 -1.39 14.51
C ALA A 148 -3.16 -2.85 14.14
N GLY A 149 -4.33 -3.07 13.53
CA GLY A 149 -4.88 -4.39 13.21
C GLY A 149 -4.20 -5.14 12.06
N ASN A 150 -4.46 -6.45 11.96
CA ASN A 150 -3.56 -7.46 11.40
C ASN A 150 -3.72 -7.78 9.90
N HIS A 151 -4.65 -7.15 9.18
CA HIS A 151 -4.97 -7.60 7.81
C HIS A 151 -4.36 -6.76 6.69
N GLU A 152 -3.71 -5.64 7.02
CA GLU A 152 -3.21 -4.67 6.05
C GLU A 152 -1.67 -4.63 6.02
N CYS A 153 -1.14 -4.51 4.81
CA CYS A 153 0.22 -4.14 4.48
C CYS A 153 0.19 -2.83 3.69
N LEU A 154 1.19 -1.97 3.90
CA LEU A 154 1.40 -0.77 3.11
C LEU A 154 2.62 -0.96 2.23
N ALA A 155 2.44 -0.74 0.93
CA ALA A 155 3.50 -0.72 -0.06
C ALA A 155 3.84 0.74 -0.41
N PHE A 156 5.08 1.14 -0.11
CA PHE A 156 5.65 2.44 -0.48
C PHE A 156 6.22 2.36 -1.89
N GLY A 157 5.86 3.29 -2.76
CA GLY A 157 6.42 3.38 -4.12
C GLY A 157 5.45 2.98 -5.24
N ARG A 158 5.92 3.11 -6.47
CA ARG A 158 5.16 2.76 -7.69
C ARG A 158 5.31 1.26 -8.00
N ILE A 159 4.19 0.54 -8.07
CA ILE A 159 4.16 -0.90 -8.34
C ILE A 159 3.84 -1.09 -9.83
N ARG A 160 4.65 -1.88 -10.55
CA ARG A 160 4.51 -2.14 -11.99
C ARG A 160 5.27 -3.40 -12.39
N GLY A 161 5.01 -3.89 -13.61
CA GLY A 161 5.75 -5.02 -14.19
C GLY A 161 5.28 -6.37 -13.65
N ARG A 162 6.16 -7.38 -13.71
CA ARG A 162 5.79 -8.79 -13.40
C ARG A 162 5.30 -9.03 -11.98
N ALA A 163 5.65 -8.15 -11.05
CA ALA A 163 5.20 -8.24 -9.67
C ALA A 163 3.70 -7.95 -9.50
N TYR A 164 3.01 -7.41 -10.51
CA TYR A 164 1.65 -6.92 -10.38
C TYR A 164 0.76 -7.38 -11.52
N GLN A 165 -0.44 -7.82 -11.15
CA GLN A 165 -1.51 -8.11 -12.10
C GLN A 165 -2.85 -7.71 -11.50
N ALA A 166 -3.74 -7.17 -12.34
CA ALA A 166 -5.12 -6.90 -11.96
C ALA A 166 -6.11 -7.42 -13.00
N VAL A 167 -7.29 -7.80 -12.53
CA VAL A 167 -8.43 -8.19 -13.36
C VAL A 167 -9.67 -7.44 -12.91
N SER A 168 -10.60 -7.19 -13.84
CA SER A 168 -11.94 -6.71 -13.47
C SER A 168 -12.63 -7.77 -12.62
N PHE A 169 -13.30 -7.32 -11.56
CA PHE A 169 -14.02 -8.20 -10.65
C PHE A 169 -15.19 -8.90 -11.36
N GLU A 170 -15.86 -8.19 -12.27
CA GLU A 170 -16.98 -8.72 -13.06
C GLU A 170 -16.55 -9.91 -13.93
N THR A 171 -15.41 -9.80 -14.63
CA THR A 171 -14.84 -10.92 -15.42
C THR A 171 -14.47 -12.11 -14.55
N TRP A 172 -13.98 -11.86 -13.33
CA TRP A 172 -13.61 -12.92 -12.40
C TRP A 172 -14.84 -13.71 -11.93
N VAL A 173 -15.94 -13.03 -11.62
CA VAL A 173 -17.20 -13.66 -11.20
C VAL A 173 -17.84 -14.46 -12.34
N THR A 174 -17.81 -13.99 -13.58
CA THR A 174 -18.45 -14.67 -14.72
C THR A 174 -17.66 -15.87 -15.27
N THR A 175 -16.38 -16.00 -14.92
CA THR A 175 -15.51 -17.09 -15.42
C THR A 175 -15.43 -18.26 -14.42
N VAL A 176 -15.74 -18.02 -13.15
CA VAL A 176 -15.54 -18.98 -12.04
C VAL A 176 -16.87 -19.52 -11.47
N CYS A 177 -18.01 -18.91 -11.82
CA CYS A 177 -19.36 -19.40 -11.54
C CYS A 177 -20.05 -19.86 -12.82
#